data_AF-A0AAV1DYD1-F1
#
_entry.id   AF-A0AAV1DYD1-F1
#
_cell.length_a   1.000
_cell.length_b   1.000
_cell.length_c   1.000
_cell.angle_alpha   90.00
_cell.angle_beta   90.00
_cell.angle_gamma   90.00
#
_symmetry.space_group_name_H-M   'P 1'
#
loop_
_entity.id
_entity.type
_entity.pdbx_description
1 polymer ?
#
loop_
_entity_poly.entity_id
_entity_poly.type
_entity_poly.pdbx_seq_one_letter_code
_entity_poly.pdbx_strand_id
1 'polypeptide(L)'
;MRTGAALDPGRINTFGSIQNPTFQARTKPPQCLKRHSFLRFPQRNRTGRWISREGDSRSLTCEVKAVLDTVRADEFSSSVGNPAVSTSYRNPNFRRPNQTVWEAQGKVCTGPTQTRPLSEEQAFKVLDTILRSARGELKDDEDPVSKSQLGAFFAAMTIRANTFPESTQWSEGERLAMNYYWPQLMQALSPDIIFLADPEGSLMGTGSSVGPQFVGNVPSEMRLVGALREVLAGGHLGYEEVQGVLKDVLPLKLQDLGSDSVSESLLSAFLIGQRMNRETDRELKAYCLAFDDELGPAPVADVKSLTHYGEPYDGNTRFFKSMLFVAAVRSCYGESCLLHGVDWMPPKGGITEEQMLRFMGANTHLSPSQAKQLLEDAEVGFAYVSQREAHPSLYADLTSYIVRILFQLFLIGYACFYLLKFLRIYIFCILWIEIRKW
;
A
#
# COMPACT_ATOMS: atom_id res chain seq x y z
N MET A 1 48.12 -26.82 14.86
CA MET A 1 47.53 -27.71 15.89
C MET A 1 46.02 -27.54 15.78
N ARG A 2 45.31 -28.47 15.12
CA ARG A 2 44.60 -29.63 15.73
C ARG A 2 43.73 -29.19 16.91
N THR A 3 42.44 -29.50 17.04
CA THR A 3 41.42 -30.33 16.36
C THR A 3 40.12 -30.11 17.14
N GLY A 4 38.94 -30.33 16.54
CA GLY A 4 37.64 -30.11 17.19
C GLY A 4 37.18 -31.21 18.17
N ALA A 5 35.97 -31.03 18.72
CA ALA A 5 35.08 -32.03 19.32
C ALA A 5 33.74 -31.33 19.63
N ALA A 6 32.61 -31.71 19.03
CA ALA A 6 31.74 -32.85 19.34
C ALA A 6 30.70 -32.52 20.44
N LEU A 7 29.43 -32.58 20.05
CA LEU A 7 28.23 -32.62 20.89
C LEU A 7 28.06 -34.05 21.44
N ASP A 8 27.54 -34.17 22.67
CA ASP A 8 26.83 -35.37 23.13
C ASP A 8 25.67 -34.97 24.08
N PRO A 9 24.52 -35.64 24.03
CA PRO A 9 23.26 -35.22 24.64
C PRO A 9 22.97 -35.93 25.97
N GLY A 10 21.99 -35.39 26.70
CA GLY A 10 21.24 -36.16 27.70
C GLY A 10 21.38 -35.68 29.14
N ARG A 11 20.35 -34.97 29.62
CA ARG A 11 19.77 -35.25 30.94
C ARG A 11 18.35 -34.67 31.03
N ILE A 12 17.41 -35.59 30.98
CA ILE A 12 16.03 -35.45 31.47
C ILE A 12 16.12 -35.35 33.01
N ASN A 13 15.42 -34.38 33.62
CA ASN A 13 14.55 -34.63 34.78
C ASN A 13 13.87 -33.35 35.31
N THR A 14 12.54 -33.40 35.29
CA THR A 14 11.60 -33.00 36.35
C THR A 14 11.63 -31.55 36.87
N PHE A 15 10.73 -30.70 36.35
CA PHE A 15 10.23 -29.55 37.10
C PHE A 15 9.02 -29.97 37.95
N GLY A 16 9.23 -30.01 39.26
CA GLY A 16 8.18 -30.12 40.26
C GLY A 16 7.43 -28.80 40.43
N SER A 17 6.14 -28.92 40.69
CA SER A 17 5.18 -27.86 41.01
C SER A 17 5.63 -27.00 42.20
N ILE A 18 5.59 -25.67 42.06
CA ILE A 18 5.57 -24.75 43.19
C ILE A 18 4.36 -23.81 43.02
N GLN A 19 3.56 -23.78 44.08
CA GLN A 19 2.25 -23.14 44.21
C GLN A 19 2.35 -21.60 44.25
N ASN A 20 1.34 -20.95 43.67
CA ASN A 20 1.11 -19.50 43.72
C ASN A 20 0.85 -19.02 45.16
N PRO A 21 1.52 -17.95 45.64
CA PRO A 21 1.06 -17.22 46.81
C PRO A 21 0.03 -16.15 46.43
N THR A 22 -1.16 -16.29 46.99
CA THR A 22 -2.30 -15.37 46.95
C THR A 22 -1.96 -14.07 47.71
N PHE A 23 -1.92 -12.94 47.02
CA PHE A 23 -1.84 -11.62 47.67
C PHE A 23 -3.19 -10.92 47.59
N GLN A 24 -3.90 -10.84 48.72
CA GLN A 24 -5.14 -10.09 48.87
C GLN A 24 -4.82 -8.59 49.06
N ALA A 25 -5.15 -7.76 48.07
CA ALA A 25 -5.14 -6.31 48.22
C ALA A 25 -6.54 -5.81 48.63
N ARG A 26 -6.64 -5.29 49.85
CA ARG A 26 -7.84 -4.62 50.38
C ARG A 26 -8.12 -3.33 49.59
N THR A 27 -9.33 -3.21 49.08
CA THR A 27 -9.89 -1.99 48.50
C THR A 27 -10.09 -0.90 49.55
N LYS A 28 -9.43 0.26 49.38
CA LYS A 28 -9.85 1.55 49.97
C LYS A 28 -10.04 2.55 48.82
N PRO A 29 -11.08 3.40 48.85
CA PRO A 29 -11.35 4.33 47.76
C PRO A 29 -10.32 5.47 47.78
N PRO A 30 -9.83 5.97 46.64
CA PRO A 30 -8.93 7.11 46.65
C PRO A 30 -9.72 8.41 46.88
N GLN A 31 -9.29 9.13 47.92
CA GLN A 31 -9.71 10.48 48.26
C GLN A 31 -9.29 11.47 47.16
N CYS A 32 -10.17 12.44 46.90
CA CYS A 32 -9.97 13.55 45.98
C CYS A 32 -8.76 14.41 46.39
N LEU A 33 -7.71 14.41 45.56
CA LEU A 33 -6.59 15.35 45.63
C LEU A 33 -6.42 15.97 44.25
N LYS A 34 -6.97 17.17 44.06
CA LYS A 34 -6.72 18.01 42.88
C LYS A 34 -5.23 18.35 42.81
N ARG A 35 -4.48 17.71 41.92
CA ARG A 35 -3.15 18.15 41.49
C ARG A 35 -3.23 18.65 40.06
N HIS A 36 -3.12 19.96 39.89
CA HIS A 36 -2.86 20.57 38.60
C HIS A 36 -1.40 20.30 38.23
N SER A 37 -1.15 19.46 37.22
CA SER A 37 0.17 19.31 36.61
C SER A 37 0.25 20.18 35.36
N PHE A 38 0.89 21.35 35.50
CA PHE A 38 1.33 22.17 34.38
C PHE A 38 2.74 21.72 33.96
N LEU A 39 2.95 21.45 32.67
CA LEU A 39 4.31 21.45 32.10
C LEU A 39 4.72 22.91 31.87
N ARG A 40 5.44 23.49 32.84
CA ARG A 40 6.14 24.76 32.65
C ARG A 40 7.50 24.48 32.04
N PHE A 41 7.72 24.94 30.81
CA PHE A 41 9.07 25.11 30.28
C PHE A 41 9.72 26.34 30.94
N PRO A 42 10.92 26.23 31.52
CA PRO A 42 11.61 27.41 32.03
C PRO A 42 12.30 28.14 30.87
N GLN A 43 11.95 29.40 30.67
CA GLN A 43 12.84 30.34 29.98
C GLN A 43 13.11 31.56 30.85
N ARG A 44 14.34 31.63 31.37
CA ARG A 44 15.11 32.87 31.53
C ARG A 44 16.55 32.54 31.89
N ASN A 45 17.50 33.09 31.13
CA ASN A 45 18.86 33.31 31.62
C ASN A 45 19.03 34.74 32.17
N ARG A 46 20.00 34.87 33.07
CA ARG A 46 20.17 35.93 34.11
C ARG A 46 20.46 37.37 33.64
N THR A 47 20.24 37.76 32.38
CA THR A 47 20.61 39.12 31.92
C THR A 47 19.55 39.89 31.10
N GLY A 48 18.30 39.40 31.00
CA GLY A 48 17.14 40.27 30.76
C GLY A 48 17.16 41.17 29.51
N ARG A 49 17.47 40.65 28.31
CA ARG A 49 17.25 41.37 27.05
C ARG A 49 16.52 40.50 26.02
N TRP A 50 15.48 41.07 25.41
CA TRP A 50 14.72 40.48 24.30
C TRP A 50 15.43 40.78 22.98
N ILE A 51 15.48 39.81 22.06
CA ILE A 51 15.74 40.06 20.64
C ILE A 51 14.44 39.76 19.91
N SER A 52 13.67 40.81 19.66
CA SER A 52 12.66 40.84 18.60
C SER A 52 13.37 40.95 17.26
N ARG A 53 12.89 40.24 16.24
CA ARG A 53 13.07 40.68 14.85
C ARG A 53 11.81 41.44 14.46
N GLU A 54 12.01 42.71 14.09
CA GLU A 54 11.01 43.62 13.52
C GLU A 54 10.66 43.27 12.07
N GLY A 55 9.42 43.59 11.69
CA GLY A 55 8.91 43.65 10.31
C GLY A 55 8.12 42.40 9.91
N ASP A 56 6.84 42.44 9.53
CA ASP A 56 5.99 43.56 9.13
C ASP A 56 4.53 43.16 9.42
N SER A 57 3.78 44.05 10.08
CA SER A 57 2.43 43.81 10.55
C SER A 57 1.42 44.10 9.44
N ARG A 58 0.80 43.06 8.87
CA ARG A 58 -0.56 43.14 8.33
C ARG A 58 -1.37 41.98 8.86
N SER A 59 -1.98 42.27 10.01
CA SER A 59 -3.06 41.50 10.63
C SER A 59 -4.21 41.31 9.62
N LEU A 60 -4.31 40.10 9.10
CA LEU A 60 -5.56 39.50 8.66
C LEU A 60 -5.78 38.32 9.60
N THR A 61 -6.46 38.58 10.71
CA THR A 61 -6.91 37.54 11.64
C THR A 61 -7.87 36.59 10.92
N CYS A 62 -7.35 35.48 10.43
CA CYS A 62 -8.14 34.28 10.18
C CYS A 62 -8.09 33.48 11.49
N GLU A 63 -9.14 33.57 12.30
CA GLU A 63 -9.31 32.68 13.45
C GLU A 63 -9.54 31.26 12.94
N VAL A 64 -8.46 30.52 12.65
CA VAL A 64 -8.52 29.06 12.66
C VAL A 64 -8.48 28.66 14.12
N LYS A 65 -9.67 28.62 14.72
CA LYS A 65 -9.87 28.09 16.06
C LYS A 65 -9.47 26.60 16.01
N ALA A 66 -8.24 26.28 16.39
CA ALA A 66 -7.86 24.93 16.77
C ALA A 66 -8.68 24.58 18.01
N VAL A 67 -9.87 24.02 17.79
CA VAL A 67 -10.70 23.46 18.85
C VAL A 67 -9.98 22.21 19.33
N LEU A 68 -9.05 22.37 20.27
CA LEU A 68 -8.75 21.33 21.23
C LEU A 68 -9.96 21.28 22.18
N ASP A 69 -11.00 20.57 21.78
CA ASP A 69 -11.98 20.12 22.75
C ASP A 69 -11.23 19.19 23.72
N THR A 70 -11.06 19.65 24.97
CA THR A 70 -10.77 18.74 26.08
C THR A 70 -11.96 17.82 26.24
N VAL A 71 -12.01 16.78 25.41
CA VAL A 71 -12.95 15.69 25.57
C VAL A 71 -12.65 15.06 26.92
N ARG A 72 -13.64 15.12 27.81
CA ARG A 72 -13.62 14.39 29.08
C ARG A 72 -13.35 12.91 28.75
N ALA A 73 -12.31 12.35 29.35
CA ALA A 73 -11.84 10.99 29.11
C ALA A 73 -12.85 9.86 29.50
N ASP A 74 -14.09 10.20 29.86
CA ASP A 74 -15.08 9.28 30.41
C ASP A 74 -16.28 9.00 29.48
N GLU A 75 -16.34 9.57 28.26
CA GLU A 75 -17.44 9.32 27.30
C GLU A 75 -17.04 8.59 26.01
N PHE A 76 -15.82 8.03 25.92
CA PHE A 76 -15.51 7.04 24.88
C PHE A 76 -15.91 5.64 25.36
N SER A 77 -17.18 5.30 25.15
CA SER A 77 -17.62 3.92 25.15
C SER A 77 -16.89 3.15 24.02
N SER A 78 -15.96 2.29 24.43
CA SER A 78 -15.57 1.04 23.78
C SER A 78 -15.63 0.99 22.23
N SER A 79 -14.55 1.39 21.53
CA SER A 79 -14.24 0.80 20.20
C SER A 79 -12.88 1.14 19.60
N VAL A 80 -12.19 2.22 19.99
CA VAL A 80 -10.86 2.52 19.43
C VAL A 80 -9.77 1.75 20.19
N GLY A 81 -9.61 0.48 19.84
CA GLY A 81 -8.52 -0.37 20.35
C GLY A 81 -7.15 0.21 20.02
N ASN A 82 -6.16 -0.08 20.87
CA ASN A 82 -4.75 0.26 20.66
C ASN A 82 -4.32 -0.12 19.21
N PRO A 83 -3.79 0.81 18.40
CA PRO A 83 -3.36 0.54 17.03
C PRO A 83 -2.31 -0.57 16.93
N ALA A 84 -1.53 -0.80 18.00
CA ALA A 84 -0.56 -1.89 18.04
C ALA A 84 -1.16 -3.30 18.19
N VAL A 85 -2.46 -3.42 18.48
CA VAL A 85 -3.10 -4.70 18.86
C VAL A 85 -4.36 -5.01 18.06
N SER A 86 -4.79 -4.14 17.15
CA SER A 86 -6.13 -4.25 16.56
C SER A 86 -6.14 -4.51 15.05
N THR A 87 -6.80 -5.60 14.66
CA THR A 87 -7.25 -5.86 13.28
C THR A 87 -8.38 -4.92 12.84
N SER A 88 -8.87 -4.04 13.73
CA SER A 88 -10.00 -3.11 13.50
C SER A 88 -9.75 -2.03 12.45
N TYR A 89 -8.51 -1.80 12.03
CA TYR A 89 -8.19 -0.80 11.00
C TYR A 89 -8.35 -1.33 9.58
N ARG A 90 -8.51 -2.65 9.42
CA ARG A 90 -8.97 -3.20 8.14
C ARG A 90 -10.43 -2.80 7.96
N ASN A 91 -10.73 -2.09 6.88
CA ASN A 91 -12.12 -1.83 6.51
C ASN A 91 -12.85 -3.17 6.25
N PRO A 92 -13.93 -3.48 7.00
CA PRO A 92 -14.64 -4.75 6.87
C PRO A 92 -15.30 -4.93 5.49
N ASN A 93 -15.50 -3.84 4.74
CA ASN A 93 -16.04 -3.89 3.38
C ASN A 93 -15.06 -4.54 2.38
N PHE A 94 -13.77 -4.65 2.70
CA PHE A 94 -12.81 -5.34 1.83
C PHE A 94 -12.93 -6.84 1.99
N ARG A 95 -13.38 -7.53 0.93
CA ARG A 95 -13.40 -8.99 0.84
C ARG A 95 -12.04 -9.58 1.15
N ARG A 96 -12.03 -10.73 1.83
CA ARG A 96 -10.80 -11.49 2.09
C ARG A 96 -10.37 -12.18 0.79
N PRO A 97 -9.07 -12.13 0.44
CA PRO A 97 -8.58 -12.91 -0.68
C PRO A 97 -8.65 -14.40 -0.30
N ASN A 98 -8.89 -15.27 -1.29
CA ASN A 98 -8.76 -16.70 -1.09
C ASN A 98 -7.32 -17.02 -0.64
N GLN A 99 -7.17 -17.64 0.53
CA GLN A 99 -5.88 -17.80 1.20
C GLN A 99 -4.91 -18.68 0.40
N THR A 100 -5.40 -19.75 -0.24
CA THR A 100 -4.57 -20.66 -1.04
C THR A 100 -3.94 -19.93 -2.22
N VAL A 101 -4.75 -19.18 -2.98
CA VAL A 101 -4.26 -18.41 -4.13
C VAL A 101 -3.37 -17.26 -3.67
N TRP A 102 -3.73 -16.60 -2.56
CA TRP A 102 -2.94 -15.52 -1.97
C TRP A 102 -1.51 -15.94 -1.61
N GLU A 103 -1.36 -17.10 -0.95
CA GLU A 103 -0.04 -17.65 -0.61
C GLU A 103 0.79 -17.99 -1.85
N ALA A 104 0.14 -18.51 -2.89
CA ALA A 104 0.79 -18.79 -4.17
C ALA A 104 1.26 -17.51 -4.84
N GLN A 105 0.43 -16.47 -4.89
CA GLN A 105 0.78 -15.15 -5.43
C GLN A 105 1.98 -14.54 -4.71
N GLY A 106 2.08 -14.69 -3.39
CA GLY A 106 3.24 -14.25 -2.60
C GLY A 106 4.58 -14.94 -2.98
N LYS A 107 4.53 -16.01 -3.78
CA LYS A 107 5.71 -16.71 -4.31
C LYS A 107 5.95 -16.43 -5.80
N VAL A 108 4.89 -16.37 -6.61
CA VAL A 108 5.01 -16.31 -8.08
C VAL A 108 4.85 -14.91 -8.66
N CYS A 109 4.13 -14.00 -7.99
CA CYS A 109 3.88 -12.63 -8.45
C CYS A 109 5.00 -11.67 -7.99
N THR A 110 6.26 -12.07 -8.19
CA THR A 110 7.43 -11.27 -7.81
C THR A 110 8.39 -11.11 -8.99
N GLY A 111 9.42 -10.28 -8.83
CA GLY A 111 10.36 -10.00 -9.93
C GLY A 111 11.22 -11.21 -10.34
N PRO A 112 11.98 -11.08 -11.45
CA PRO A 112 12.70 -12.18 -12.11
C PRO A 112 13.77 -12.88 -11.25
N THR A 113 14.16 -12.30 -10.12
CA THR A 113 15.15 -12.88 -9.20
C THR A 113 14.57 -13.32 -7.86
N GLN A 114 13.33 -12.91 -7.54
CA GLN A 114 12.70 -13.15 -6.24
C GLN A 114 11.64 -14.25 -6.30
N THR A 115 11.18 -14.57 -7.51
CA THR A 115 10.15 -15.56 -7.75
C THR A 115 10.58 -16.95 -7.32
N ARG A 116 9.68 -17.62 -6.62
CA ARG A 116 9.85 -18.99 -6.12
C ARG A 116 8.78 -19.86 -6.78
N PRO A 117 9.16 -20.75 -7.71
CA PRO A 117 8.22 -21.69 -8.33
C PRO A 117 7.46 -22.51 -7.29
N LEU A 118 6.21 -22.84 -7.58
CA LEU A 118 5.41 -23.71 -6.71
C LEU A 118 5.90 -25.16 -6.79
N SER A 119 5.76 -25.90 -5.68
CA SER A 119 5.88 -27.37 -5.74
C SER A 119 4.67 -27.97 -6.46
N GLU A 120 4.77 -29.22 -6.89
CA GLU A 120 3.67 -29.95 -7.55
C GLU A 120 2.39 -29.93 -6.71
N GLU A 121 2.46 -30.35 -5.44
CA GLU A 121 1.31 -30.33 -4.52
C GLU A 121 0.68 -28.93 -4.38
N GLN A 122 1.51 -27.88 -4.35
CA GLN A 122 1.04 -26.50 -4.27
C GLN A 122 0.35 -26.07 -5.56
N ALA A 123 0.93 -26.38 -6.72
CA ALA A 123 0.37 -26.05 -8.02
C ALA A 123 -0.97 -26.75 -8.24
N PHE A 124 -1.07 -28.05 -7.96
CA PHE A 124 -2.32 -28.81 -8.02
C PHE A 124 -3.37 -28.22 -7.09
N LYS A 125 -3.03 -27.94 -5.82
CA LYS A 125 -3.96 -27.35 -4.86
C LYS A 125 -4.49 -25.98 -5.32
N VAL A 126 -3.63 -25.13 -5.87
CA VAL A 126 -4.00 -23.79 -6.34
C VAL A 126 -4.93 -23.87 -7.55
N LEU A 127 -4.59 -24.67 -8.56
CA LEU A 127 -5.40 -24.80 -9.78
C LEU A 127 -6.74 -25.52 -9.49
N ASP A 128 -6.76 -26.50 -8.60
CA ASP A 128 -7.99 -27.13 -8.11
C ASP A 128 -8.91 -26.09 -7.43
N THR A 129 -8.34 -25.27 -6.55
CA THR A 129 -9.09 -24.21 -5.86
C THR A 129 -9.66 -23.20 -6.84
N ILE A 130 -8.88 -22.81 -7.86
CA ILE A 130 -9.34 -21.91 -8.93
C ILE A 130 -10.49 -22.54 -9.72
N LEU A 131 -10.36 -23.80 -10.12
CA LEU A 131 -11.40 -24.50 -10.89
C LEU A 131 -12.70 -24.64 -10.09
N ARG A 132 -12.61 -25.09 -8.84
CA ARG A 132 -13.77 -25.20 -7.94
C ARG A 132 -14.41 -23.84 -7.70
N SER A 133 -13.62 -22.79 -7.54
CA SER A 133 -14.13 -21.41 -7.43
C SER A 133 -14.86 -20.96 -8.69
N ALA A 134 -14.34 -21.27 -9.88
CA ALA A 134 -14.96 -20.91 -11.15
C ALA A 134 -16.28 -21.65 -11.38
N ARG A 135 -16.40 -22.89 -10.89
CA ARG A 135 -17.64 -23.68 -10.95
C ARG A 135 -18.64 -23.40 -9.83
N GLY A 136 -18.26 -22.62 -8.81
CA GLY A 136 -19.09 -22.39 -7.63
C GLY A 136 -19.17 -23.59 -6.68
N GLU A 137 -18.16 -24.47 -6.70
CA GLU A 137 -18.06 -25.71 -5.91
C GLU A 137 -17.19 -25.54 -4.64
N LEU A 138 -16.92 -24.31 -4.24
CA LEU A 138 -16.25 -24.03 -2.95
C LEU A 138 -17.21 -24.28 -1.80
N LYS A 139 -16.65 -24.69 -0.66
CA LYS A 139 -17.43 -24.83 0.57
C LYS A 139 -17.84 -23.44 1.06
N ASP A 140 -18.97 -23.35 1.76
CA ASP A 140 -19.50 -22.09 2.29
C ASP A 140 -18.51 -21.33 3.20
N ASP A 141 -17.54 -22.04 3.79
CA ASP A 141 -16.51 -21.48 4.67
C ASP A 141 -15.27 -20.92 3.93
N GLU A 142 -15.15 -21.13 2.62
CA GLU A 142 -14.00 -20.72 1.81
C GLU A 142 -14.33 -19.48 0.95
N ASP A 143 -13.54 -18.41 1.10
CA ASP A 143 -13.70 -17.22 0.27
C ASP A 143 -13.43 -17.55 -1.22
N PRO A 144 -14.30 -17.12 -2.16
CA PRO A 144 -14.09 -17.37 -3.58
C PRO A 144 -12.88 -16.62 -4.11
N VAL A 145 -12.24 -17.20 -5.13
CA VAL A 145 -11.10 -16.56 -5.81
C VAL A 145 -11.62 -15.38 -6.61
N SER A 146 -11.12 -14.18 -6.30
CA SER A 146 -11.56 -12.96 -6.99
C SER A 146 -11.00 -12.85 -8.41
N LYS A 147 -11.66 -12.09 -9.29
CA LYS A 147 -11.14 -11.77 -10.64
C LYS A 147 -9.76 -11.11 -10.57
N SER A 148 -9.54 -10.26 -9.58
CA SER A 148 -8.23 -9.67 -9.29
C SER A 148 -7.17 -10.74 -8.97
N GLN A 149 -7.51 -11.78 -8.18
CA GLN A 149 -6.60 -12.90 -7.89
C GLN A 149 -6.23 -13.67 -9.16
N LEU A 150 -7.23 -13.99 -9.97
CA LEU A 150 -7.02 -14.71 -11.23
C LEU A 150 -6.13 -13.91 -12.19
N GLY A 151 -6.42 -12.62 -12.37
CA GLY A 151 -5.66 -11.77 -13.28
C GLY A 151 -4.19 -11.66 -12.88
N ALA A 152 -3.90 -11.39 -11.61
CA ALA A 152 -2.53 -11.31 -11.11
C ALA A 152 -1.80 -12.67 -11.14
N PHE A 153 -2.49 -13.77 -10.81
CA PHE A 153 -1.89 -15.10 -10.85
C PHE A 153 -1.52 -15.52 -12.27
N PHE A 154 -2.46 -15.43 -13.22
CA PHE A 154 -2.21 -15.87 -14.59
C PHE A 154 -1.23 -14.97 -15.35
N ALA A 155 -1.27 -13.65 -15.13
CA ALA A 155 -0.25 -12.76 -15.69
C ALA A 155 1.16 -13.15 -15.21
N ALA A 156 1.30 -13.47 -13.92
CA ALA A 156 2.56 -13.94 -13.38
C ALA A 156 3.02 -15.27 -13.98
N MET A 157 2.09 -16.23 -14.16
CA MET A 157 2.41 -17.50 -14.81
C MET A 157 2.89 -17.27 -16.25
N THR A 158 2.18 -16.44 -17.03
CA THR A 158 2.52 -16.12 -18.43
C THR A 158 3.89 -15.46 -18.56
N ILE A 159 4.15 -14.40 -17.79
CA ILE A 159 5.44 -13.68 -17.82
C ILE A 159 6.58 -14.64 -17.44
N ARG A 160 6.39 -15.43 -16.39
CA ARG A 160 7.40 -16.41 -15.95
C ARG A 160 7.70 -17.46 -17.01
N ALA A 161 6.71 -17.88 -17.79
CA ALA A 161 6.92 -18.87 -18.85
C ALA A 161 7.73 -18.28 -20.01
N ASN A 162 7.53 -17.00 -20.33
CA ASN A 162 8.11 -16.36 -21.50
C ASN A 162 9.50 -15.77 -21.28
N THR A 163 9.69 -15.02 -20.19
CA THR A 163 10.83 -14.08 -20.11
C THR A 163 11.75 -14.27 -18.91
N PHE A 164 11.28 -14.98 -17.88
CA PHE A 164 12.07 -15.13 -16.65
C PHE A 164 13.22 -16.14 -16.85
N PRO A 165 14.33 -16.00 -16.08
CA PRO A 165 15.41 -17.00 -16.07
C PRO A 165 14.92 -18.39 -15.63
N GLU A 166 15.54 -19.46 -16.14
CA GLU A 166 15.13 -20.87 -15.91
C GLU A 166 14.83 -21.20 -14.44
N SER A 167 15.62 -20.68 -13.50
CA SER A 167 15.45 -20.91 -12.05
C SER A 167 14.14 -20.36 -11.47
N THR A 168 13.49 -19.44 -12.18
CA THR A 168 12.26 -18.75 -11.77
C THR A 168 11.10 -18.94 -12.74
N GLN A 169 11.33 -19.67 -13.84
CA GLN A 169 10.29 -20.16 -14.74
C GLN A 169 9.45 -21.25 -14.06
N TRP A 170 8.55 -21.88 -14.81
CA TRP A 170 7.70 -22.93 -14.27
C TRP A 170 8.51 -24.14 -13.84
N SER A 171 8.24 -24.61 -12.61
CA SER A 171 8.70 -25.92 -12.16
C SER A 171 8.05 -27.04 -12.97
N GLU A 172 8.64 -28.23 -12.92
CA GLU A 172 8.03 -29.41 -13.55
C GLU A 172 6.63 -29.70 -12.96
N GLY A 173 6.47 -29.52 -11.65
CA GLY A 173 5.18 -29.66 -10.99
C GLY A 173 4.14 -28.65 -11.47
N GLU A 174 4.53 -27.40 -11.72
CA GLU A 174 3.64 -26.39 -12.30
C GLU A 174 3.24 -26.75 -13.73
N ARG A 175 4.16 -27.25 -14.56
CA ARG A 175 3.87 -27.72 -15.93
C ARG A 175 2.88 -28.90 -15.92
N LEU A 176 3.11 -29.89 -15.06
CA LEU A 176 2.22 -31.05 -14.92
C LEU A 176 0.83 -30.64 -14.46
N ALA A 177 0.73 -29.80 -13.42
CA ALA A 177 -0.54 -29.33 -12.91
C ALA A 177 -1.30 -28.51 -13.97
N MET A 178 -0.61 -27.64 -14.69
CA MET A 178 -1.21 -26.83 -15.74
C MET A 178 -1.74 -27.69 -16.89
N ASN A 179 -0.95 -28.65 -17.37
CA ASN A 179 -1.39 -29.59 -18.41
C ASN A 179 -2.64 -30.39 -18.00
N TYR A 180 -2.74 -30.75 -16.72
CA TYR A 180 -3.89 -31.50 -16.20
C TYR A 180 -5.16 -30.63 -16.10
N TYR A 181 -5.06 -29.41 -15.55
CA TYR A 181 -6.22 -28.57 -15.26
C TYR A 181 -6.64 -27.66 -16.42
N TRP A 182 -5.72 -27.29 -17.32
CA TRP A 182 -5.97 -26.28 -18.36
C TRP A 182 -7.21 -26.56 -19.23
N PRO A 183 -7.45 -27.80 -19.73
CA PRO A 183 -8.65 -28.08 -20.52
C PRO A 183 -9.96 -27.83 -19.74
N GLN A 184 -9.94 -28.04 -18.43
CA GLN A 184 -11.10 -27.83 -17.55
C GLN A 184 -11.27 -26.35 -17.19
N LEU A 185 -10.15 -25.65 -16.99
CA LEU A 185 -10.12 -24.21 -16.74
C LEU A 185 -10.61 -23.42 -17.95
N MET A 186 -10.24 -23.80 -19.17
CA MET A 186 -10.73 -23.18 -20.40
C MET A 186 -12.26 -23.21 -20.53
N GLN A 187 -12.92 -24.22 -19.97
CA GLN A 187 -14.39 -24.34 -20.00
C GLN A 187 -15.07 -23.51 -18.90
N ALA A 188 -14.36 -23.19 -17.82
CA ALA A 188 -14.93 -22.56 -16.64
C ALA A 188 -14.56 -21.08 -16.49
N LEU A 189 -13.41 -20.65 -17.03
CA LEU A 189 -12.90 -19.30 -16.92
C LEU A 189 -13.45 -18.38 -18.02
N SER A 190 -13.51 -17.07 -17.72
CA SER A 190 -13.92 -16.06 -18.68
C SER A 190 -12.83 -15.76 -19.72
N PRO A 191 -13.20 -15.24 -20.91
CA PRO A 191 -12.26 -15.02 -22.02
C PRO A 191 -11.08 -14.11 -21.69
N ASP A 192 -11.29 -13.11 -20.83
CA ASP A 192 -10.25 -12.21 -20.33
C ASP A 192 -9.18 -12.98 -19.53
N ILE A 193 -9.57 -13.90 -18.65
CA ILE A 193 -8.62 -14.73 -17.89
C ILE A 193 -7.88 -15.71 -18.81
N ILE A 194 -8.58 -16.29 -19.79
CA ILE A 194 -7.96 -17.19 -20.77
C ILE A 194 -6.90 -16.43 -21.58
N PHE A 195 -7.19 -15.20 -22.00
CA PHE A 195 -6.21 -14.31 -22.63
C PHE A 195 -5.00 -14.04 -21.73
N LEU A 196 -5.21 -13.72 -20.46
CA LEU A 196 -4.10 -13.42 -19.54
C LEU A 196 -3.18 -14.63 -19.32
N ALA A 197 -3.75 -15.84 -19.35
CA ALA A 197 -3.03 -17.09 -19.15
C ALA A 197 -2.33 -17.61 -20.43
N ASP A 198 -2.91 -17.35 -21.61
CA ASP A 198 -2.33 -17.79 -22.89
C ASP A 198 -2.62 -16.77 -24.01
N PRO A 199 -1.92 -15.61 -24.01
CA PRO A 199 -2.21 -14.51 -24.92
C PRO A 199 -1.97 -14.85 -26.40
N GLU A 200 -1.02 -15.76 -26.67
CA GLU A 200 -0.64 -16.22 -28.02
C GLU A 200 -1.20 -17.61 -28.37
N GLY A 201 -1.92 -18.26 -27.44
CA GLY A 201 -2.54 -19.57 -27.67
C GLY A 201 -1.56 -20.74 -27.79
N SER A 202 -0.30 -20.55 -27.39
CA SER A 202 0.79 -21.54 -27.56
C SER A 202 1.40 -22.02 -26.25
N LEU A 203 1.15 -21.34 -25.13
CA LEU A 203 1.82 -21.60 -23.85
C LEU A 203 1.27 -22.84 -23.14
N MET A 204 -0.02 -23.10 -23.30
CA MET A 204 -0.75 -24.10 -22.53
C MET A 204 -0.97 -25.42 -23.30
N GLY A 205 -0.20 -25.64 -24.39
CA GLY A 205 -0.13 -26.88 -25.17
C GLY A 205 -1.35 -27.19 -26.04
N THR A 206 -2.56 -26.77 -25.65
CA THR A 206 -3.78 -26.90 -26.45
C THR A 206 -4.04 -25.58 -27.16
N GLY A 207 -3.78 -25.52 -28.47
CA GLY A 207 -3.95 -24.31 -29.28
C GLY A 207 -5.35 -23.73 -29.14
N SER A 208 -5.49 -22.61 -28.42
CA SER A 208 -6.75 -21.90 -28.21
C SER A 208 -6.77 -20.64 -29.04
N SER A 209 -7.86 -20.39 -29.79
CA SER A 209 -8.03 -19.13 -30.49
C SER A 209 -8.52 -17.99 -29.59
N VAL A 210 -8.95 -18.30 -28.35
CA VAL A 210 -9.57 -17.33 -27.45
C VAL A 210 -8.60 -16.22 -27.06
N GLY A 211 -7.39 -16.56 -26.61
CA GLY A 211 -6.39 -15.57 -26.19
C GLY A 211 -5.93 -14.66 -27.34
N PRO A 212 -5.49 -15.20 -28.49
CA PRO A 212 -5.09 -14.41 -29.64
C PRO A 212 -6.19 -13.48 -30.19
N GLN A 213 -7.45 -13.92 -30.14
CA GLN A 213 -8.60 -13.15 -30.65
C GLN A 213 -9.20 -12.19 -29.63
N PHE A 214 -8.80 -12.26 -28.36
CA PHE A 214 -9.32 -11.37 -27.33
C PHE A 214 -8.79 -9.95 -27.53
N VAL A 215 -9.72 -9.01 -27.62
CA VAL A 215 -9.46 -7.56 -27.80
C VAL A 215 -10.11 -6.71 -26.72
N GLY A 216 -10.81 -7.29 -25.74
CA GLY A 216 -11.62 -6.53 -24.77
C GLY A 216 -13.03 -6.20 -25.28
N ASN A 217 -13.93 -5.85 -24.36
CA ASN A 217 -15.36 -5.62 -24.67
C ASN A 217 -15.69 -4.14 -24.89
N VAL A 218 -14.93 -3.24 -24.27
CA VAL A 218 -15.11 -1.79 -24.31
C VAL A 218 -13.82 -1.10 -24.77
N PRO A 219 -13.87 0.14 -25.31
CA PRO A 219 -12.69 0.83 -25.84
C PRO A 219 -11.53 0.97 -24.82
N SER A 220 -11.84 1.18 -23.54
CA SER A 220 -10.86 1.23 -22.45
C SER A 220 -10.15 -0.12 -22.26
N GLU A 221 -10.89 -1.23 -22.34
CA GLU A 221 -10.34 -2.58 -22.34
C GLU A 221 -9.49 -2.85 -23.59
N MET A 222 -9.89 -2.36 -24.77
CA MET A 222 -9.11 -2.57 -26.00
C MET A 222 -7.70 -1.98 -25.89
N ARG A 223 -7.58 -0.77 -25.35
CA ARG A 223 -6.29 -0.14 -25.11
C ARG A 223 -5.48 -0.91 -24.06
N LEU A 224 -6.13 -1.33 -22.97
CA LEU A 224 -5.48 -2.11 -21.91
C LEU A 224 -4.99 -3.47 -22.40
N VAL A 225 -5.78 -4.18 -23.23
CA VAL A 225 -5.41 -5.48 -23.81
C VAL A 225 -4.21 -5.33 -24.75
N GLY A 226 -4.16 -4.26 -25.55
CA GLY A 226 -3.00 -3.93 -26.37
C GLY A 226 -1.73 -3.79 -25.53
N ALA A 227 -1.79 -2.99 -24.46
CA ALA A 227 -0.68 -2.82 -23.53
C ALA A 227 -0.31 -4.12 -22.79
N LEU A 228 -1.31 -4.92 -22.41
CA LEU A 228 -1.10 -6.21 -21.73
C LEU A 228 -0.34 -7.21 -22.58
N ARG A 229 -0.50 -7.23 -23.91
CA ARG A 229 0.27 -8.14 -24.78
C ARG A 229 1.76 -7.89 -24.65
N GLU A 230 2.18 -6.63 -24.65
CA GLU A 230 3.59 -6.27 -24.46
C GLU A 230 4.07 -6.57 -23.04
N VAL A 231 3.27 -6.24 -22.03
CA VAL A 231 3.62 -6.50 -20.63
C VAL A 231 3.74 -8.00 -20.33
N LEU A 232 2.81 -8.83 -20.83
CA LEU A 232 2.82 -10.29 -20.66
C LEU A 232 3.98 -10.96 -21.43
N ALA A 233 4.47 -10.31 -22.48
CA ALA A 233 5.70 -10.68 -23.19
C ALA A 233 6.98 -10.18 -22.49
N GLY A 234 6.87 -9.63 -21.27
CA GLY A 234 8.01 -9.09 -20.51
C GLY A 234 8.55 -7.75 -20.99
N GLY A 235 7.80 -7.06 -21.86
CA GLY A 235 8.16 -5.75 -22.40
C GLY A 235 7.86 -4.57 -21.47
N HIS A 236 8.22 -3.38 -21.95
CA HIS A 236 8.03 -2.10 -21.27
C HIS A 236 7.34 -1.12 -22.19
N LEU A 237 6.39 -0.38 -21.63
CA LEU A 237 5.54 0.54 -22.38
C LEU A 237 6.15 1.93 -22.49
N GLY A 238 5.73 2.67 -23.51
CA GLY A 238 6.00 4.09 -23.65
C GLY A 238 5.28 4.94 -22.60
N TYR A 239 5.81 6.13 -22.33
CA TYR A 239 5.21 7.09 -21.40
C TYR A 239 3.75 7.42 -21.75
N GLU A 240 3.47 7.71 -23.02
CA GLU A 240 2.12 8.10 -23.48
C GLU A 240 1.14 6.92 -23.42
N GLU A 241 1.63 5.70 -23.65
CA GLU A 241 0.82 4.48 -23.60
C GLU A 241 0.37 4.20 -22.17
N VAL A 242 1.31 4.21 -21.21
CA VAL A 242 0.97 4.06 -19.79
C VAL A 242 0.02 5.16 -19.34
N GLN A 243 0.29 6.42 -19.70
CA GLN A 243 -0.57 7.54 -19.31
C GLN A 243 -1.98 7.40 -19.90
N GLY A 244 -2.10 6.98 -21.16
CA GLY A 244 -3.38 6.71 -21.80
C GLY A 244 -4.15 5.60 -21.09
N VAL A 245 -3.53 4.43 -20.92
CA VAL A 245 -4.13 3.29 -20.23
C VAL A 245 -4.63 3.68 -18.83
N LEU A 246 -3.82 4.39 -18.03
CA LEU A 246 -4.23 4.79 -16.69
C LEU A 246 -5.43 5.74 -16.68
N LYS A 247 -5.48 6.68 -17.62
CA LYS A 247 -6.61 7.63 -17.73
C LYS A 247 -7.92 6.96 -18.13
N ASP A 248 -7.87 5.86 -18.88
CA ASP A 248 -9.07 5.14 -19.30
C ASP A 248 -9.52 4.06 -18.32
N VAL A 249 -8.58 3.47 -17.58
CA VAL A 249 -8.85 2.32 -16.71
C VAL A 249 -9.15 2.75 -15.28
N LEU A 250 -8.51 3.82 -14.79
CA LEU A 250 -8.77 4.35 -13.46
C LEU A 250 -9.80 5.49 -13.58
N PRO A 251 -11.00 5.37 -12.99
CA PRO A 251 -11.98 6.44 -12.95
C PRO A 251 -11.44 7.67 -12.20
N LEU A 252 -10.76 8.56 -12.92
CA LEU A 252 -10.52 9.93 -12.47
C LEU A 252 -11.85 10.71 -12.29
N LYS A 253 -12.98 10.16 -12.78
CA LYS A 253 -14.31 10.76 -12.67
C LYS A 253 -15.18 9.98 -11.69
N LEU A 254 -15.26 10.50 -10.46
CA LEU A 254 -16.12 10.03 -9.37
C LEU A 254 -17.64 10.02 -9.70
N GLN A 255 -18.06 10.46 -10.89
CA GLN A 255 -19.47 10.73 -11.22
C GLN A 255 -20.12 9.72 -12.18
N ASP A 256 -19.36 8.88 -12.89
CA ASP A 256 -19.93 7.92 -13.85
C ASP A 256 -19.60 6.47 -13.46
N LEU A 257 -20.20 6.00 -12.37
CA LEU A 257 -20.26 4.57 -11.99
C LEU A 257 -21.21 3.75 -12.90
N GLY A 258 -21.39 4.18 -14.14
CA GLY A 258 -22.30 3.59 -15.12
C GLY A 258 -21.57 3.11 -16.37
N SER A 259 -21.45 1.79 -16.49
CA SER A 259 -21.26 0.99 -17.72
C SER A 259 -19.89 0.81 -18.40
N ASP A 260 -18.85 1.61 -18.13
CA ASP A 260 -17.52 1.45 -18.80
C ASP A 260 -16.38 0.97 -17.88
N SER A 261 -16.72 0.33 -16.75
CA SER A 261 -15.71 -0.18 -15.81
C SER A 261 -14.92 -1.35 -16.42
N VAL A 262 -13.61 -1.20 -16.53
CA VAL A 262 -12.68 -2.22 -17.01
C VAL A 262 -12.66 -3.44 -16.09
N SER A 263 -12.51 -4.64 -16.66
CA SER A 263 -12.40 -5.88 -15.87
C SER A 263 -11.27 -5.82 -14.84
N GLU A 264 -11.60 -6.10 -13.58
CA GLU A 264 -10.63 -6.14 -12.47
C GLU A 264 -9.45 -7.10 -12.73
N SER A 265 -9.69 -8.16 -13.49
CA SER A 265 -8.66 -9.14 -13.84
C SER A 265 -7.59 -8.51 -14.75
N LEU A 266 -8.00 -7.78 -15.78
CA LEU A 266 -7.12 -7.10 -16.73
C LEU A 266 -6.32 -6.00 -16.02
N LEU A 267 -6.97 -5.18 -15.19
CA LEU A 267 -6.29 -4.16 -14.40
C LEU A 267 -5.27 -4.80 -13.43
N SER A 268 -5.67 -5.85 -12.71
CA SER A 268 -4.76 -6.53 -11.78
C SER A 268 -3.57 -7.17 -12.49
N ALA A 269 -3.80 -7.79 -13.65
CA ALA A 269 -2.76 -8.35 -14.50
C ALA A 269 -1.78 -7.29 -14.99
N PHE A 270 -2.28 -6.12 -15.42
CA PHE A 270 -1.45 -5.03 -15.91
C PHE A 270 -0.52 -4.51 -14.83
N LEU A 271 -1.08 -4.23 -13.64
CA LEU A 271 -0.30 -3.77 -12.49
C LEU A 271 0.73 -4.80 -12.03
N ILE A 272 0.35 -6.09 -12.01
CA ILE A 272 1.30 -7.13 -11.60
C ILE A 272 2.39 -7.32 -12.63
N GLY A 273 2.05 -7.28 -13.91
CA GLY A 273 3.00 -7.50 -14.99
C GLY A 273 4.03 -6.38 -15.05
N GLN A 274 3.59 -5.12 -14.93
CA GLN A 274 4.48 -3.96 -14.80
C GLN A 274 5.46 -4.12 -13.63
N ARG A 275 4.96 -4.53 -12.46
CA ARG A 275 5.82 -4.81 -11.29
C ARG A 275 6.80 -5.94 -11.52
N MET A 276 6.36 -7.03 -12.16
CA MET A 276 7.19 -8.20 -12.44
C MET A 276 8.28 -7.89 -13.46
N ASN A 277 7.99 -7.05 -14.46
CA ASN A 277 8.96 -6.59 -15.46
C ASN A 277 9.92 -5.53 -14.92
N ARG A 278 9.63 -4.93 -13.76
CA ARG A 278 10.36 -3.81 -13.13
C ARG A 278 10.23 -2.54 -13.96
N GLU A 279 9.24 -1.73 -13.61
CA GLU A 279 8.91 -0.48 -14.30
C GLU A 279 10.14 0.38 -14.53
N THR A 280 10.26 0.90 -15.74
CA THR A 280 11.28 1.86 -16.16
C THR A 280 10.99 3.24 -15.58
N ASP A 281 12.00 4.13 -15.60
CA ASP A 281 11.83 5.52 -15.17
C ASP A 281 10.75 6.26 -16.00
N ARG A 282 10.56 5.87 -17.27
CA ARG A 282 9.53 6.45 -18.16
C ARG A 282 8.13 6.00 -17.77
N GLU A 283 7.94 4.72 -17.52
CA GLU A 283 6.68 4.16 -17.04
C GLU A 283 6.34 4.77 -15.67
N LEU A 284 7.29 4.80 -14.73
CA LEU A 284 7.10 5.40 -13.40
C LEU A 284 6.70 6.89 -13.50
N LYS A 285 7.34 7.65 -14.39
CA LYS A 285 6.95 9.05 -14.64
C LYS A 285 5.50 9.16 -15.16
N ALA A 286 5.07 8.26 -16.04
CA ALA A 286 3.70 8.24 -16.54
C ALA A 286 2.68 8.01 -15.42
N TYR A 287 2.96 7.10 -14.48
CA TYR A 287 2.14 6.91 -13.29
C TYR A 287 2.03 8.18 -12.45
N CYS A 288 3.13 8.87 -12.17
CA CYS A 288 3.10 10.11 -11.38
C CYS A 288 2.23 11.18 -12.03
N LEU A 289 2.31 11.31 -13.36
CA LEU A 289 1.61 12.34 -14.13
C LEU A 289 0.19 11.95 -14.56
N ALA A 290 -0.23 10.70 -14.37
CA ALA A 290 -1.56 10.25 -14.76
C ALA A 290 -2.67 10.87 -13.89
N PHE A 291 -2.37 11.13 -12.62
CA PHE A 291 -3.33 11.62 -11.61
C PHE A 291 -3.25 13.13 -11.38
N ASP A 292 -2.32 13.80 -12.06
CA ASP A 292 -1.93 15.17 -11.78
C ASP A 292 -3.04 16.21 -11.91
N ASP A 293 -4.02 15.92 -12.77
CA ASP A 293 -5.12 16.81 -13.12
C ASP A 293 -6.36 16.64 -12.21
N GLU A 294 -6.38 15.63 -11.32
CA GLU A 294 -7.58 15.27 -10.55
C GLU A 294 -8.07 16.40 -9.63
N LEU A 295 -7.17 16.95 -8.82
CA LEU A 295 -7.47 18.03 -7.87
C LEU A 295 -7.02 19.41 -8.38
N GLY A 296 -6.55 19.48 -9.64
CA GLY A 296 -5.91 20.66 -10.18
C GLY A 296 -4.49 20.91 -9.63
N PRO A 297 -3.94 22.13 -9.82
CA PRO A 297 -2.58 22.44 -9.38
C PRO A 297 -2.49 22.36 -7.85
N ALA A 298 -1.48 21.65 -7.35
CA ALA A 298 -1.26 21.55 -5.91
C ALA A 298 -0.97 22.94 -5.31
N PRO A 299 -1.45 23.21 -4.08
CA PRO A 299 -1.15 24.45 -3.38
C PRO A 299 0.36 24.54 -3.10
N VAL A 300 0.88 25.77 -3.17
CA VAL A 300 2.29 26.07 -2.91
C VAL A 300 2.39 26.75 -1.56
N ALA A 301 3.09 26.15 -0.60
CA ALA A 301 3.28 26.71 0.73
C ALA A 301 4.37 27.79 0.71
N ASP A 302 4.08 28.96 1.26
CA ASP A 302 5.03 30.07 1.43
C ASP A 302 5.87 29.86 2.69
N VAL A 303 6.77 28.88 2.62
CA VAL A 303 7.70 28.52 3.69
C VAL A 303 9.12 28.52 3.17
N LYS A 304 10.08 28.88 4.03
CA LYS A 304 11.50 28.93 3.66
C LYS A 304 12.05 27.58 3.16
N SER A 305 11.57 26.49 3.76
CA SER A 305 12.02 25.13 3.54
C SER A 305 10.90 24.17 3.95
N LEU A 306 10.63 23.18 3.10
CA LEU A 306 9.64 22.13 3.37
C LEU A 306 10.35 20.78 3.34
N THR A 307 10.33 20.06 4.46
CA THR A 307 10.79 18.67 4.51
C THR A 307 9.61 17.72 4.36
N HIS A 308 9.78 16.78 3.46
CA HIS A 308 8.76 15.79 3.16
C HIS A 308 9.22 14.42 3.65
N TYR A 309 8.34 13.71 4.35
CA TYR A 309 8.62 12.33 4.75
C TYR A 309 7.67 11.39 4.03
N GLY A 310 8.25 10.67 3.06
CA GLY A 310 7.57 9.60 2.33
C GLY A 310 7.86 8.24 2.95
N GLU A 311 7.17 7.95 4.05
CA GLU A 311 7.21 6.62 4.65
C GLU A 311 6.50 5.60 3.73
N PRO A 312 6.92 4.32 3.75
CA PRO A 312 6.16 3.26 3.09
C PRO A 312 4.74 3.21 3.63
N TYR A 313 3.76 3.27 2.71
CA TYR A 313 2.33 3.33 3.04
C TYR A 313 1.79 2.10 3.81
N ASP A 314 2.54 0.99 3.83
CA ASP A 314 2.21 -0.28 4.50
C ASP A 314 2.07 -0.23 6.04
N GLY A 315 2.60 0.83 6.65
CA GLY A 315 2.79 0.87 8.10
C GLY A 315 3.85 -0.12 8.60
N ASN A 316 4.08 -0.13 9.91
CA ASN A 316 5.12 -0.95 10.53
C ASN A 316 4.73 -1.39 11.95
N THR A 317 4.94 -2.67 12.28
CA THR A 317 4.75 -3.25 13.62
C THR A 317 6.04 -3.79 14.23
N ARG A 318 7.13 -3.84 13.45
CA ARG A 318 8.42 -4.42 13.84
C ARG A 318 9.36 -3.41 14.46
N PHE A 319 9.29 -2.16 14.04
CA PHE A 319 10.18 -1.08 14.48
C PHE A 319 9.40 0.11 15.02
N PHE A 320 10.03 0.84 15.93
CA PHE A 320 9.51 2.09 16.45
C PHE A 320 9.39 3.13 15.33
N LYS A 321 8.21 3.73 15.19
CA LYS A 321 7.95 4.79 14.19
C LYS A 321 8.22 6.15 14.82
N SER A 322 9.42 6.69 14.59
CA SER A 322 9.86 7.98 15.13
C SER A 322 9.44 9.19 14.27
N MET A 323 8.84 8.98 13.10
CA MET A 323 8.68 10.04 12.09
C MET A 323 7.79 11.19 12.54
N LEU A 324 6.67 10.90 13.20
CA LEU A 324 5.81 11.96 13.77
C LEU A 324 6.54 12.78 14.83
N PHE A 325 7.38 12.13 15.65
CA PHE A 325 8.19 12.83 16.64
C PHE A 325 9.24 13.72 15.97
N VAL A 326 9.95 13.21 14.95
CA VAL A 326 10.95 13.98 14.19
C VAL A 326 10.30 15.18 13.50
N ALA A 327 9.12 14.99 12.90
CA ALA A 327 8.36 16.07 12.27
C ALA A 327 7.93 17.15 13.27
N ALA A 328 7.40 16.75 14.43
CA ALA A 328 7.02 17.68 15.48
C ALA A 328 8.23 18.48 16.01
N VAL A 329 9.34 17.80 16.31
CA VAL A 329 10.58 18.45 16.77
C VAL A 329 11.10 19.44 15.73
N ARG A 330 11.12 19.05 14.45
CA ARG A 330 11.57 19.91 13.37
C ARG A 330 10.68 21.16 13.22
N SER A 331 9.37 21.00 13.38
CA SER A 331 8.42 22.11 13.34
C SER A 331 8.64 23.09 14.51
N CYS A 332 9.00 22.59 15.70
CA CYS A 332 9.41 23.45 16.82
C CYS A 332 10.69 24.27 16.55
N TYR A 333 11.53 23.86 15.60
CA TYR A 333 12.69 24.64 15.14
C TYR A 333 12.34 25.64 14.03
N GLY A 334 11.05 25.81 13.69
CA GLY A 334 10.58 26.71 12.64
C GLY A 334 10.82 26.18 11.23
N GLU A 335 10.99 24.85 11.08
CA GLU A 335 11.20 24.20 9.79
C GLU A 335 9.98 23.35 9.42
N SER A 336 9.28 23.72 8.35
CA SER A 336 8.00 23.10 8.02
C SER A 336 8.15 21.66 7.51
N CYS A 337 7.20 20.80 7.90
CA CYS A 337 7.20 19.37 7.60
C CYS A 337 5.86 18.88 7.03
N LEU A 338 5.91 18.19 5.90
CA LEU A 338 4.76 17.50 5.32
C LEU A 338 4.96 15.98 5.41
N LEU A 339 4.00 15.31 6.05
CA LEU A 339 3.84 13.87 5.99
C LEU A 339 2.65 13.51 5.11
N HIS A 340 2.72 12.34 4.51
CA HIS A 340 1.59 11.75 3.82
C HIS A 340 1.59 10.24 4.04
N GLY A 341 0.45 9.63 3.82
CA GLY A 341 0.30 8.20 4.03
C GLY A 341 -1.11 7.74 3.78
N VAL A 342 -1.48 6.63 4.41
CA VAL A 342 -2.81 6.04 4.30
C VAL A 342 -3.23 5.50 5.66
N ASP A 343 -4.52 5.31 5.82
CA ASP A 343 -5.11 4.75 7.03
C ASP A 343 -4.82 3.25 7.19
N TRP A 344 -4.74 2.52 6.08
CA TRP A 344 -4.41 1.09 6.08
C TRP A 344 -3.96 0.59 4.70
N MET A 345 -2.93 -0.26 4.67
CA MET A 345 -2.39 -0.83 3.43
C MET A 345 -1.96 -2.31 3.60
N PRO A 346 -2.50 -3.24 2.79
CA PRO A 346 -2.07 -4.62 2.72
C PRO A 346 -0.73 -4.78 1.95
N PRO A 347 0.04 -5.87 2.18
CA PRO A 347 -0.33 -7.06 2.94
C PRO A 347 0.12 -6.99 4.41
N LYS A 348 0.98 -6.04 4.74
CA LYS A 348 1.55 -5.91 6.09
C LYS A 348 0.51 -5.44 7.10
N GLY A 349 -0.37 -4.53 6.68
CA GLY A 349 -1.41 -3.98 7.57
C GLY A 349 -0.83 -3.44 8.87
N GLY A 350 0.35 -2.80 8.80
CA GLY A 350 1.07 -2.33 9.96
C GLY A 350 0.50 -1.03 10.51
N ILE A 351 1.10 -0.53 11.59
CA ILE A 351 0.70 0.75 12.17
C ILE A 351 1.15 1.88 11.25
N THR A 352 0.22 2.72 10.79
CA THR A 352 0.52 3.89 9.96
C THR A 352 0.60 5.17 10.78
N GLU A 353 1.27 6.19 10.24
CA GLU A 353 1.29 7.57 10.76
C GLU A 353 -0.13 8.07 11.01
N GLU A 354 -1.04 7.75 10.10
CA GLU A 354 -2.43 8.17 10.20
C GLU A 354 -3.15 7.58 11.39
N GLN A 355 -2.96 6.28 11.64
CA GLN A 355 -3.56 5.61 12.79
C GLN A 355 -3.06 6.21 14.10
N MET A 356 -1.76 6.51 14.18
CA MET A 356 -1.18 7.19 15.35
C MET A 356 -1.74 8.60 15.53
N LEU A 357 -1.86 9.38 14.44
CA LEU A 357 -2.44 10.72 14.47
C LEU A 357 -3.90 10.72 14.92
N ARG A 358 -4.72 9.83 14.35
CA ARG A 358 -6.12 9.63 14.76
C ARG A 358 -6.21 9.23 16.23
N PHE A 359 -5.35 8.33 16.69
CA PHE A 359 -5.30 7.92 18.10
C PHE A 359 -4.94 9.09 19.04
N MET A 360 -4.08 10.02 18.60
CA MET A 360 -3.76 11.25 19.33
C MET A 360 -4.86 12.33 19.24
N GLY A 361 -5.95 12.09 18.50
CA GLY A 361 -7.05 13.05 18.31
C GLY A 361 -6.82 14.07 17.20
N ALA A 362 -5.82 13.89 16.35
CA ALA A 362 -5.57 14.79 15.22
C ALA A 362 -6.55 14.58 14.08
N ASN A 363 -6.96 15.66 13.41
CA ASN A 363 -7.74 15.57 12.18
C ASN A 363 -6.84 15.11 11.02
N THR A 364 -7.19 13.96 10.42
CA THR A 364 -6.48 13.40 9.25
C THR A 364 -7.24 13.63 7.93
N HIS A 365 -8.42 14.25 7.99
CA HIS A 365 -9.22 14.65 6.82
C HIS A 365 -8.91 16.12 6.50
N LEU A 366 -7.69 16.34 6.02
CA LEU A 366 -7.19 17.66 5.63
C LEU A 366 -7.03 17.69 4.12
N SER A 367 -7.75 18.63 3.48
CA SER A 367 -7.51 18.94 2.08
C SER A 367 -6.09 19.50 1.89
N PRO A 368 -5.50 19.39 0.67
CA PRO A 368 -4.20 19.99 0.37
C PRO A 368 -4.10 21.48 0.73
N SER A 369 -5.19 22.24 0.54
CA SER A 369 -5.25 23.66 0.88
C SER A 369 -5.25 23.93 2.39
N GLN A 370 -5.90 23.08 3.19
CA GLN A 370 -5.83 23.17 4.64
C GLN A 370 -4.44 22.76 5.16
N ALA A 371 -3.84 21.73 4.56
CA ALA A 371 -2.47 21.34 4.88
C ALA A 371 -1.49 22.49 4.61
N LYS A 372 -1.65 23.22 3.50
CA LYS A 372 -0.88 24.45 3.22
C LYS A 372 -0.97 25.47 4.36
N GLN A 373 -2.18 25.75 4.87
CA GLN A 373 -2.38 26.70 5.97
C GLN A 373 -1.63 26.27 7.24
N LEU A 374 -1.64 24.97 7.58
CA LEU A 374 -0.90 24.45 8.73
C LEU A 374 0.63 24.51 8.54
N LEU A 375 1.11 24.35 7.30
CA LEU A 375 2.54 24.46 6.99
C LEU A 375 3.06 25.89 7.12
N GLU A 376 2.24 26.88 6.78
CA GLU A 376 2.54 28.31 6.83
C GLU A 376 2.35 28.91 8.23
N ASP A 377 1.64 28.22 9.11
CA ASP A 377 1.46 28.64 10.51
C ASP A 377 2.75 28.47 11.30
N ALA A 378 3.29 29.58 11.82
CA ALA A 378 4.54 29.63 12.57
C ALA A 378 4.49 28.86 13.91
N GLU A 379 3.30 28.64 14.48
CA GLU A 379 3.12 27.88 15.71
C GLU A 379 2.94 26.38 15.46
N VAL A 380 2.58 25.98 14.23
CA VAL A 380 2.32 24.58 13.87
C VAL A 380 3.45 23.99 13.04
N GLY A 381 3.73 24.56 11.86
CA GLY A 381 4.79 24.12 10.94
C GLY A 381 4.69 22.67 10.44
N PHE A 382 3.57 21.98 10.68
CA PHE A 382 3.42 20.55 10.44
C PHE A 382 2.06 20.22 9.81
N ALA A 383 2.06 19.41 8.75
CA ALA A 383 0.84 18.87 8.19
C ALA A 383 0.97 17.37 7.85
N TYR A 384 -0.14 16.66 7.96
CA TYR A 384 -0.31 15.30 7.45
C TYR A 384 -1.43 15.29 6.40
N VAL A 385 -1.15 14.75 5.21
CA VAL A 385 -2.14 14.59 4.14
C VAL A 385 -2.35 13.11 3.85
N SER A 386 -3.58 12.63 4.07
CA SER A 386 -3.92 11.26 3.70
C SER A 386 -4.05 11.11 2.20
N GLN A 387 -3.74 9.92 1.68
CA GLN A 387 -3.94 9.56 0.28
C GLN A 387 -5.37 9.85 -0.19
N ARG A 388 -6.38 9.59 0.65
CA ARG A 388 -7.78 9.85 0.28
C ARG A 388 -8.08 11.31 -0.01
N GLU A 389 -7.31 12.23 0.59
CA GLU A 389 -7.48 13.69 0.43
C GLU A 389 -6.59 14.22 -0.69
N ALA A 390 -5.43 13.59 -0.91
CA ALA A 390 -4.52 13.94 -2.00
C ALA A 390 -5.00 13.40 -3.36
N HIS A 391 -5.54 12.18 -3.40
CA HIS A 391 -6.07 11.52 -4.60
C HIS A 391 -7.23 10.56 -4.25
N PRO A 392 -8.46 11.09 -4.20
CA PRO A 392 -9.66 10.30 -3.96
C PRO A 392 -9.84 9.14 -4.96
N SER A 393 -9.60 9.36 -6.25
CA SER A 393 -9.75 8.35 -7.31
C SER A 393 -8.84 7.14 -7.06
N LEU A 394 -7.55 7.40 -6.86
CA LEU A 394 -6.57 6.37 -6.56
C LEU A 394 -6.90 5.67 -5.25
N TYR A 395 -7.39 6.36 -4.24
CA TYR A 395 -7.79 5.73 -2.97
C TYR A 395 -9.04 4.84 -3.11
N ALA A 396 -9.99 5.23 -3.97
CA ALA A 396 -11.24 4.51 -4.21
C ALA A 396 -11.05 3.24 -5.07
N ASP A 397 -10.27 3.31 -6.15
CA ASP A 397 -10.00 2.16 -7.05
C ASP A 397 -9.18 1.05 -6.40
N LEU A 398 -8.51 1.38 -5.30
CA LEU A 398 -7.84 0.46 -4.42
C LEU A 398 -8.82 -0.42 -3.60
N THR A 399 -10.03 -0.70 -4.10
CA THR A 399 -11.04 -1.52 -3.41
C THR A 399 -10.67 -3.00 -3.33
N SER A 400 -9.84 -3.50 -4.25
CA SER A 400 -9.32 -4.86 -4.20
C SER A 400 -8.02 -4.93 -3.40
N TYR A 401 -7.97 -5.85 -2.42
CA TYR A 401 -6.82 -6.10 -1.54
C TYR A 401 -5.51 -6.24 -2.34
N ILE A 402 -5.57 -6.92 -3.49
CA ILE A 402 -4.41 -7.16 -4.36
C ILE A 402 -3.96 -5.88 -5.04
N VAL A 403 -4.89 -5.12 -5.62
CA VAL A 403 -4.57 -3.85 -6.29
C VAL A 403 -3.81 -2.94 -5.31
N ARG A 404 -4.24 -2.86 -4.04
CA ARG A 404 -3.51 -2.14 -2.98
C ARG A 404 -2.07 -2.59 -2.77
N ILE A 405 -1.82 -3.90 -2.68
CA ILE A 405 -0.47 -4.46 -2.50
C ILE A 405 0.46 -4.09 -3.66
N LEU A 406 -0.09 -3.96 -4.87
CA LEU A 406 0.67 -3.68 -6.07
C LEU A 406 1.01 -2.20 -6.23
N PHE A 407 0.17 -1.31 -5.71
CA PHE A 407 0.37 0.14 -5.81
C PHE A 407 1.48 0.70 -4.90
N GLN A 408 2.02 -0.08 -3.97
CA GLN A 408 2.95 0.42 -2.96
C GLN A 408 4.21 1.12 -3.53
N LEU A 409 4.80 0.60 -4.62
CA LEU A 409 5.97 1.22 -5.26
C LEU A 409 5.61 2.51 -5.99
N PHE A 410 4.43 2.54 -6.62
CA PHE A 410 3.93 3.71 -7.36
C PHE A 410 3.57 4.86 -6.43
N LEU A 411 3.00 4.57 -5.26
CA LEU A 411 2.69 5.58 -4.24
C LEU A 411 3.92 6.34 -3.78
N ILE A 412 5.09 5.70 -3.77
CA ILE A 412 6.34 6.35 -3.40
C ILE A 412 6.86 7.26 -4.52
N GLY A 413 6.81 6.81 -5.78
CA GLY A 413 7.13 7.68 -6.92
C GLY A 413 6.21 8.91 -6.98
N TYR A 414 4.91 8.68 -6.74
CA TYR A 414 3.91 9.73 -6.65
C TYR A 414 4.22 10.72 -5.51
N ALA A 415 4.55 10.23 -4.33
CA ALA A 415 4.93 11.06 -3.19
C ALA A 415 6.08 12.02 -3.51
N CYS A 416 7.13 11.52 -4.19
CA CYS A 416 8.23 12.36 -4.65
C CYS A 416 7.76 13.45 -5.61
N PHE A 417 6.84 13.14 -6.52
CA PHE A 417 6.33 14.11 -7.48
C PHE A 417 5.41 15.15 -6.84
N TYR A 418 4.54 14.74 -5.92
CA TYR A 418 3.65 15.64 -5.17
C TYR A 418 4.43 16.70 -4.39
N LEU A 419 5.58 16.34 -3.81
CA LEU A 419 6.49 17.27 -3.17
C LEU A 419 6.98 18.39 -4.11
N LEU A 420 7.40 18.03 -5.33
CA LEU A 420 7.90 19.00 -6.31
C LEU A 420 6.84 20.08 -6.62
N LYS A 421 5.57 19.68 -6.66
CA LYS A 421 4.45 20.60 -6.86
C LYS A 421 4.26 21.57 -5.70
N PHE A 422 4.35 21.10 -4.44
CA PHE A 422 4.24 21.98 -3.25
C PHE A 422 5.35 23.03 -3.16
N LEU A 423 6.52 22.76 -3.74
CA LEU A 423 7.70 23.64 -3.69
C LEU A 423 7.91 24.50 -4.95
N ARG A 424 7.13 24.32 -6.02
CA ARG A 424 7.44 24.86 -7.38
C ARG A 424 8.84 24.49 -7.90
N ILE A 425 9.45 23.45 -7.35
CA ILE A 425 10.78 23.01 -7.75
C ILE A 425 10.62 21.95 -8.84
N TYR A 426 10.94 22.29 -10.08
CA TYR A 426 11.04 21.32 -11.20
C TYR A 426 12.45 20.70 -11.22
N ILE A 427 12.81 19.92 -10.22
CA ILE A 427 14.08 19.18 -10.20
C ILE A 427 13.80 17.68 -10.30
N PHE A 428 14.48 17.02 -11.25
CA PHE A 428 14.44 15.58 -11.46
C PHE A 428 14.75 14.82 -10.15
N CYS A 429 13.80 14.03 -9.65
CA CYS A 429 13.99 13.14 -8.51
C CYS A 429 14.94 11.98 -8.88
N ILE A 430 16.24 12.19 -8.71
CA ILE A 430 17.29 11.16 -8.89
C ILE A 430 17.42 10.26 -7.65
N LEU A 431 16.90 10.69 -6.50
CA LEU A 431 17.21 10.06 -5.20
C LEU A 431 16.61 8.65 -4.99
N TRP A 432 15.59 8.25 -5.76
CA TRP A 432 14.95 6.92 -5.61
C TRP A 432 15.68 5.80 -6.37
N ILE A 433 16.43 6.13 -7.42
CA ILE A 433 17.09 5.16 -8.31
C ILE A 433 18.21 4.38 -7.59
N GLU A 434 18.88 4.98 -6.60
CA GLU A 434 19.95 4.30 -5.84
C GLU A 434 19.44 3.29 -4.81
N ILE A 435 18.21 3.42 -4.30
CA ILE A 435 17.65 2.47 -3.32
C ILE A 435 17.31 1.13 -3.99
N ARG A 436 17.04 1.10 -5.31
CA ARG A 436 16.80 -0.14 -6.08
C ARG A 436 18.06 -1.00 -6.28
N LYS A 437 19.26 -0.53 -5.90
CA LYS A 437 20.53 -1.28 -6.03
C LYS A 437 20.95 -2.07 -4.78
N TRP A 438 20.18 -2.01 -3.69
CA TRP A 438 20.48 -2.72 -2.44
C TRP A 438 19.44 -3.79 -2.10
#